data_AF-A0A6M0BHV8-F1
#
_entry.id   AF-A0A6M0BHV8-F1
#
_cell.length_a   1.000
_cell.length_b   1.000
_cell.length_c   1.000
_cell.angle_alpha   90.00
_cell.angle_beta   90.00
_cell.angle_gamma   90.00
#
_symmetry.space_group_name_H-M   'P 1'
#
loop_
_entity.id
_entity.type
_entity.pdbx_description
1 polymer ?
#
loop_
_entity_poly.entity_id
_entity_poly.type
_entity_poly.pdbx_seq_one_letter_code
_entity_poly.pdbx_strand_id
1 'polypeptide(L)' 'IVWGLKDPWLPVEQAEQFANQLKNKELVKLEEAGHYPQEHWSKEISEILVPFLRRKA' A
#
# COMPACT_ATOMS: atom_id res chain seq x y z
N ILE A 1 3.23 -0.14 3.59
CA ILE A 1 1.78 -0.38 3.46
C ILE A 1 1.39 0.14 2.09
N VAL A 2 0.72 -0.66 1.27
CA VAL A 2 0.18 -0.22 -0.02
C VAL A 2 -1.33 -0.36 0.05
N TRP A 3 -2.07 0.67 -0.35
CA TRP A 3 -3.51 0.73 -0.18
C TRP A 3 -4.21 1.30 -1.42
N GLY A 4 -5.31 0.69 -1.86
CA GLY A 4 -6.16 1.20 -2.92
C GLY A 4 -7.22 2.16 -2.38
N LEU A 5 -7.32 3.38 -2.93
CA LEU A 5 -8.29 4.36 -2.44
C LEU A 5 -9.73 4.08 -2.88
N LYS A 6 -9.92 3.20 -3.87
CA LYS A 6 -11.23 2.70 -4.29
C LYS A 6 -11.59 1.37 -3.64
N ASP A 7 -10.91 1.00 -2.55
CA ASP A 7 -11.28 -0.17 -1.75
C ASP A 7 -12.71 0.02 -1.20
N PRO A 8 -13.69 -0.79 -1.64
CA PRO A 8 -15.08 -0.67 -1.19
C PRO A 8 -15.33 -1.38 0.14
N TRP A 9 -14.34 -2.10 0.67
CA TRP A 9 -14.48 -2.95 1.85
C TRP A 9 -13.84 -2.31 3.07
N LEU A 10 -12.68 -1.68 2.91
CA LEU A 10 -11.92 -1.10 4.02
C LEU A 10 -11.58 0.39 3.77
N PRO A 11 -11.90 1.29 4.71
CA PRO A 11 -11.58 2.70 4.62
C PRO A 11 -10.07 2.96 4.76
N VAL A 12 -9.54 3.92 4.00
CA VAL A 12 -8.10 4.27 3.98
C VAL A 12 -7.60 4.74 5.35
N GLU A 13 -8.47 5.31 6.18
CA GLU A 13 -8.17 5.81 7.52
C GLU A 13 -7.59 4.70 8.42
N GLN A 14 -7.99 3.45 8.23
CA GLN A 14 -7.40 2.33 8.98
C GLN A 14 -5.93 2.13 8.62
N ALA A 15 -5.56 2.26 7.35
CA ALA A 15 -4.19 2.17 6.89
C ALA A 15 -3.33 3.33 7.41
N GLU A 16 -3.90 4.54 7.44
CA GLU A 16 -3.25 5.73 7.99
C GLU A 16 -3.02 5.63 9.51
N GLN A 17 -4.04 5.19 10.26
CA GLN A 17 -3.94 4.96 11.69
C GLN A 17 -2.89 3.89 12.02
N PHE A 18 -2.91 2.77 11.31
CA PHE A 18 -1.91 1.72 11.48
C PHE A 18 -0.51 2.22 11.12
N ALA A 19 -0.37 2.94 10.00
CA ALA A 19 0.88 3.60 9.65
C ALA A 19 1.35 4.45 10.82
N ASN A 20 0.53 5.33 11.39
CA ASN A 20 0.92 6.22 12.50
C ASN A 20 1.56 5.51 13.72
N GLN A 21 1.30 4.23 13.94
CA GLN A 21 1.90 3.43 15.02
C GLN A 21 3.31 2.88 14.73
N LEU A 22 3.76 2.90 13.46
CA LEU A 22 5.06 2.35 13.04
C LEU A 22 6.16 3.44 12.97
N LYS A 23 7.41 3.08 13.30
CA LYS A 23 8.57 3.99 13.24
C LYS A 23 9.18 4.10 11.85
N ASN A 24 9.45 2.97 11.19
CA ASN A 24 10.07 2.91 9.87
C ASN A 24 9.05 2.43 8.85
N LYS A 25 8.26 3.37 8.33
CA LYS A 25 7.09 3.06 7.53
C LYS A 25 7.03 3.90 6.27
N GLU A 26 6.25 3.39 5.34
CA GLU A 26 5.80 4.10 4.16
C GLU A 26 4.37 3.66 3.88
N LEU A 27 3.48 4.62 3.64
CA LEU A 27 2.12 4.37 3.17
C LEU A 27 2.03 4.88 1.74
N VAL A 28 1.88 3.95 0.81
CA VAL A 28 1.67 4.23 -0.61
C VAL A 28 0.18 4.09 -0.90
N LYS A 29 -0.42 5.16 -1.43
CA LYS A 29 -1.82 5.20 -1.83
C LYS A 29 -1.92 5.07 -3.34
N LEU A 30 -2.77 4.15 -3.80
CA LEU A 30 -3.07 3.94 -5.20
C LEU A 30 -4.46 4.51 -5.49
N GLU A 31 -4.51 5.67 -6.14
CA GLU A 31 -5.74 6.46 -6.37
C GLU A 31 -6.87 5.63 -7.01
N GLU A 32 -6.51 4.75 -7.94
CA GLU A 32 -7.48 3.99 -8.75
C GLU A 32 -7.70 2.55 -8.29
N ALA A 33 -6.87 2.05 -7.36
CA ALA A 33 -6.92 0.64 -6.99
C ALA A 33 -8.02 0.32 -5.98
N GLY A 34 -8.61 -0.87 -6.11
CA GLY A 34 -9.57 -1.43 -5.18
C GLY A 34 -8.93 -2.30 -4.08
N HIS A 35 -9.71 -3.19 -3.48
CA HIS A 35 -9.31 -4.01 -2.32
C HIS A 35 -8.14 -4.98 -2.59
N TYR A 36 -8.04 -5.52 -3.80
CA TYR A 36 -6.99 -6.46 -4.21
C TYR A 36 -6.02 -5.80 -5.19
N PRO A 37 -5.23 -4.78 -4.77
CA PRO A 37 -4.33 -4.10 -5.68
C PRO A 37 -3.24 -5.04 -6.21
N GLN A 38 -2.86 -6.08 -5.46
CA GLN A 38 -1.90 -7.10 -5.91
C GLN A 38 -2.39 -7.96 -7.09
N GLU A 39 -3.70 -8.14 -7.23
CA GLU A 39 -4.27 -8.96 -8.31
C GLU A 39 -4.49 -8.12 -9.58
N HIS A 40 -5.02 -6.91 -9.40
CA HIS A 40 -5.48 -6.07 -10.52
C HIS A 40 -4.47 -4.97 -10.94
N TRP A 41 -3.56 -4.56 -10.05
CA TRP A 41 -2.48 -3.58 -10.27
C TRP A 41 -1.11 -4.20 -9.95
N SER A 42 -0.91 -5.46 -10.35
CA SER A 42 0.28 -6.25 -10.02
C SER A 42 1.59 -5.63 -10.50
N LYS A 43 1.55 -4.85 -11.59
CA LYS A 43 2.70 -4.10 -12.11
C LYS A 43 3.11 -2.99 -11.15
N GLU A 44 2.17 -2.12 -10.79
CA GLU A 44 2.38 -1.00 -9.86
C GLU A 44 2.82 -1.53 -8.49
N ILE A 45 2.20 -2.61 -8.03
CA ILE A 45 2.62 -3.30 -6.80
C ILE A 45 4.06 -3.79 -6.90
N SER A 46 4.47 -4.38 -8.03
CA SER A 46 5.84 -4.85 -8.22
C SER A 46 6.85 -3.70 -8.24
N GLU A 47 6.51 -2.58 -8.88
CA GLU A 47 7.33 -1.36 -8.92
C GLU A 47 7.55 -0.75 -7.54
N ILE A 48 6.61 -0.92 -6.61
CA ILE A 48 6.73 -0.49 -5.21
C ILE A 48 7.48 -1.53 -4.36
N LEU A 49 7.11 -2.81 -4.50
CA LEU A 49 7.58 -3.89 -3.65
C LEU A 49 9.06 -4.22 -3.87
N VAL A 50 9.51 -4.27 -5.12
CA VAL A 50 10.89 -4.67 -5.45
C VAL A 50 11.93 -3.69 -4.85
N PRO A 51 11.78 -2.36 -4.98
CA PRO A 51 12.67 -1.41 -4.29
C PRO A 51 12.62 -1.54 -2.77
N PHE A 52 11.43 -1.74 -2.18
CA PHE A 52 11.29 -1.92 -0.74
C PHE A 52 12.12 -3.11 -0.23
N LEU A 53 12.05 -4.26 -0.91
CA LEU A 53 12.78 -5.48 -0.54
C LEU A 53 14.30 -5.35 -0.71
N ARG A 54 14.78 -4.41 -1.52
CA ARG A 54 16.22 -4.15 -1.74
C ARG A 54 16.84 -3.19 -0.73
N ARG A 55 16.04 -2.59 0.16
CA ARG A 55 16.56 -1.70 1.20
C ARG A 55 17.45 -2.50 2.15
N LYS A 56 18.64 -1.98 2.43
CA LYS A 56 19.50 -2.54 3.49
C LYS A 56 18.93 -2.14 4.84
N ALA A 57 18.89 -3.10 5.76
CA ALA A 57 18.48 -2.89 7.15
C ALA A 57 19.52 -2.06 7.92
#